data_AF-A0A2V7X8I8-F1
#
_entry.id   AF-A0A2V7X8I8-F1
#
_cell.length_a   1.000
_cell.length_b   1.000
_cell.length_c   1.000
_cell.angle_alpha   90.00
_cell.angle_beta   90.00
_cell.angle_gamma   90.00
#
_symmetry.space_group_name_H-M   'P 1'
#
loop_
_entity.id
_entity.type
_entity.pdbx_description
1 polymer ?
#
loop_
_entity_poly.entity_id
_entity_poly.type
_entity_poly.pdbx_seq_one_letter_code
_entity_poly.pdbx_strand_id
1 'polypeptide(L)'
;PESDPLDEETPPGELTARRLRPLSADAFARLDDAVVTRFLRRYDFPKSLKAAALKRDVKAGKITIADLIAYLSDANRDLFERQIEGSEIYRTDDGGATWARTHRGRLEKIYYSYGYYFGRISVDPTDADRIYFGGVPMLGSSDGGKTWNGLDQRGVHVDHHVLFVDPRAPQRLALGNDGGLNLSFDRGQTWTKVNNLPVGQFTTLALDDAKPYNIVGGLQDNGVMRGPSTFVPGKSDPSAWKSIYGSSTPATSSAIPRA
;
A
#
# COMPACT_ATOMS: atom_id res chain seq x y z
N PRO A 1 -18.27 -14.93 8.77
CA PRO A 1 -17.60 -16.10 8.16
C PRO A 1 -16.66 -15.59 7.06
N GLU A 2 -15.40 -15.36 7.42
CA GLU A 2 -14.39 -14.91 6.45
C GLU A 2 -14.21 -15.96 5.36
N SER A 3 -14.21 -15.51 4.13
CA SER A 3 -13.86 -16.29 2.95
C SER A 3 -12.42 -16.79 3.10
N ASP A 4 -12.20 -18.11 3.02
CA ASP A 4 -10.87 -18.69 2.79
C ASP A 4 -10.55 -18.51 1.29
N PRO A 5 -9.67 -17.59 0.89
CA PRO A 5 -9.44 -17.26 -0.52
C PRO A 5 -8.97 -18.48 -1.33
N LEU A 6 -8.33 -19.46 -0.66
CA LEU A 6 -7.84 -20.69 -1.29
C LEU A 6 -8.97 -21.71 -1.56
N ASP A 7 -10.13 -21.58 -0.91
CA ASP A 7 -11.21 -22.56 -1.09
C ASP A 7 -11.97 -22.40 -2.40
N GLU A 8 -12.04 -21.18 -2.94
CA GLU A 8 -12.70 -20.89 -4.23
C GLU A 8 -11.92 -21.49 -5.42
N GLU A 9 -10.60 -21.59 -5.30
CA GLU A 9 -9.72 -22.17 -6.33
C GLU A 9 -9.46 -23.68 -6.12
N THR A 10 -9.91 -24.24 -5.00
CA THR A 10 -9.63 -25.64 -4.65
C THR A 10 -10.66 -26.60 -5.26
N PRO A 11 -10.23 -27.60 -6.08
CA PRO A 11 -11.16 -28.55 -6.71
C PRO A 11 -12.10 -29.25 -5.73
N PRO A 12 -13.32 -29.65 -6.16
CA PRO A 12 -14.21 -30.46 -5.35
C PRO A 12 -13.54 -31.75 -4.85
N GLY A 13 -13.78 -32.12 -3.58
CA GLY A 13 -13.22 -33.32 -2.97
C GLY A 13 -11.84 -33.17 -2.33
N GLU A 14 -11.20 -32.01 -2.48
CA GLU A 14 -9.97 -31.64 -1.77
C GLU A 14 -10.27 -30.99 -0.42
N LEU A 15 -9.36 -31.12 0.55
CA LEU A 15 -9.47 -30.51 1.88
C LEU A 15 -8.94 -29.07 1.90
N THR A 16 -9.62 -28.24 2.67
CA THR A 16 -9.26 -26.84 3.01
C THR A 16 -9.64 -26.58 4.47
N ALA A 17 -9.22 -25.44 5.03
CA ALA A 17 -9.62 -25.07 6.39
C ALA A 17 -11.15 -25.04 6.53
N ARG A 18 -11.87 -24.50 5.53
CA ARG A 18 -13.33 -24.46 5.49
C ARG A 18 -13.96 -25.86 5.47
N ARG A 19 -13.43 -26.76 4.64
CA ARG A 19 -13.97 -28.12 4.45
C ARG A 19 -13.60 -29.09 5.57
N LEU A 20 -12.58 -28.77 6.38
CA LEU A 20 -12.23 -29.51 7.60
C LEU A 20 -13.20 -29.23 8.76
N ARG A 21 -13.68 -27.99 8.92
CA ARG A 21 -14.53 -27.56 10.05
C ARG A 21 -15.73 -28.48 10.35
N PRO A 22 -16.49 -28.99 9.36
CA PRO A 22 -17.63 -29.86 9.63
C PRO A 22 -17.26 -31.32 9.88
N LEU A 23 -16.00 -31.73 9.70
CA LEU A 23 -15.60 -33.14 9.83
C LEU A 23 -15.45 -33.54 11.30
N SER A 24 -15.99 -34.71 11.64
CA SER A 24 -15.63 -35.41 12.86
C SER A 24 -14.30 -36.15 12.70
N ALA A 25 -13.65 -36.52 13.81
CA ALA A 25 -12.44 -37.33 13.79
C ALA A 25 -12.62 -38.65 13.02
N ASP A 26 -13.79 -39.29 13.17
CA ASP A 26 -14.14 -40.52 12.43
C ASP A 26 -14.37 -40.27 10.94
N ALA A 27 -14.98 -39.14 10.57
CA ALA A 27 -15.15 -38.77 9.17
C ALA A 27 -13.79 -38.49 8.51
N PHE A 28 -12.90 -37.78 9.19
CA PHE A 28 -11.54 -37.53 8.73
C PHE A 28 -10.73 -38.82 8.59
N ALA A 29 -10.82 -39.73 9.56
CA ALA A 29 -10.12 -41.02 9.53
C ALA A 29 -10.60 -41.95 8.40
N ARG A 30 -11.77 -41.69 7.80
CA ARG A 30 -12.29 -42.42 6.62
C ARG A 30 -11.92 -41.83 5.27
N LEU A 31 -11.29 -40.64 5.24
CA LEU A 31 -10.86 -40.01 3.99
C LEU A 31 -9.80 -40.86 3.27
N ASP A 32 -9.74 -40.75 1.94
CA ASP A 32 -8.69 -41.39 1.15
C ASP A 32 -7.31 -40.82 1.51
N ASP A 33 -6.32 -41.70 1.67
CA ASP A 33 -4.94 -41.32 1.98
C ASP A 33 -4.35 -40.38 0.92
N ALA A 34 -4.75 -40.50 -0.35
CA ALA A 34 -4.35 -39.61 -1.42
C ALA A 34 -4.88 -38.18 -1.22
N VAL A 35 -6.11 -38.03 -0.73
CA VAL A 35 -6.71 -36.72 -0.40
C VAL A 35 -5.94 -36.07 0.75
N VAL A 36 -5.70 -36.83 1.83
CA VAL A 36 -4.94 -36.32 2.99
C VAL A 36 -3.48 -36.02 2.61
N THR A 37 -2.86 -36.81 1.74
CA THR A 37 -1.49 -36.57 1.27
C THR A 37 -1.40 -35.29 0.43
N ARG A 38 -2.36 -35.05 -0.47
CA ARG A 38 -2.40 -33.80 -1.25
C ARG A 38 -2.65 -32.59 -0.36
N PHE A 39 -3.50 -32.72 0.65
CA PHE A 39 -3.70 -31.70 1.67
C PHE A 39 -2.40 -31.36 2.41
N LEU A 40 -1.70 -32.37 2.95
CA LEU A 40 -0.43 -32.17 3.66
C LEU A 40 0.61 -31.46 2.79
N ARG A 41 0.70 -31.83 1.49
CA ARG A 41 1.62 -31.21 0.54
C ARG A 41 1.21 -29.78 0.17
N ARG A 42 -0.09 -29.53 -0.04
CA ARG A 42 -0.62 -28.22 -0.43
C ARG A 42 -0.34 -27.16 0.64
N TYR A 43 -0.41 -27.53 1.91
CA TYR A 43 -0.18 -26.65 3.05
C TYR A 43 1.18 -26.88 3.74
N ASP A 44 2.13 -27.47 3.01
CA ASP A 44 3.54 -27.67 3.41
C ASP A 44 3.77 -28.21 4.84
N PHE A 45 2.99 -29.23 5.23
CA PHE A 45 3.22 -29.94 6.48
C PHE A 45 4.56 -30.70 6.46
N PRO A 46 5.18 -30.98 7.64
CA PRO A 46 6.44 -31.70 7.72
C PRO A 46 6.42 -33.00 6.91
N LYS A 47 7.43 -33.22 6.05
CA LYS A 47 7.49 -34.39 5.15
C LYS A 47 7.49 -35.74 5.89
N SER A 48 7.85 -35.74 7.17
CA SER A 48 7.78 -36.90 8.07
C SER A 48 6.35 -37.30 8.44
N LEU A 49 5.40 -36.36 8.43
CA LEU A 49 4.00 -36.63 8.70
C LEU A 49 3.33 -37.25 7.47
N LYS A 50 2.81 -38.47 7.61
CA LYS A 50 2.13 -39.22 6.54
C LYS A 50 0.63 -39.31 6.82
N ALA A 51 -0.17 -39.44 5.76
CA ALA A 51 -1.64 -39.53 5.85
C ALA A 51 -2.11 -40.59 6.86
N ALA A 52 -1.59 -41.82 6.77
CA ALA A 52 -1.94 -42.91 7.68
C ALA A 52 -1.63 -42.59 9.15
N ALA A 53 -0.47 -41.95 9.42
CA ALA A 53 -0.09 -41.54 10.76
C ALA A 53 -1.01 -40.43 11.29
N LEU A 54 -1.27 -39.41 10.47
CA LEU A 54 -2.17 -38.31 10.84
C LEU A 54 -3.60 -38.82 11.12
N LYS A 55 -4.16 -39.66 10.25
CA LYS A 55 -5.51 -40.23 10.43
C LYS A 55 -5.61 -41.04 11.71
N ARG A 56 -4.58 -41.82 12.04
CA ARG A 56 -4.51 -42.57 13.31
C ARG A 56 -4.46 -41.63 14.50
N ASP A 57 -3.64 -40.59 14.44
CA ASP A 57 -3.46 -39.66 15.55
C ASP A 57 -4.71 -38.78 15.76
N VAL A 58 -5.43 -38.45 14.67
CA VAL A 58 -6.75 -37.82 14.74
C VAL A 58 -7.81 -38.73 15.35
N LYS A 59 -7.87 -40.00 14.93
CA LYS A 59 -8.79 -40.99 15.52
C LYS A 59 -8.50 -41.25 16.99
N ALA A 60 -7.23 -41.20 17.40
CA ALA A 60 -6.80 -41.36 18.78
C ALA A 60 -6.97 -40.09 19.62
N GLY A 61 -7.42 -38.97 19.03
CA GLY A 61 -7.57 -37.69 19.73
C GLY A 61 -6.25 -37.00 20.11
N LYS A 62 -5.11 -37.46 19.57
CA LYS A 62 -3.80 -36.83 19.79
C LYS A 62 -3.63 -35.54 19.01
N ILE A 63 -4.30 -35.44 17.86
CA ILE A 63 -4.39 -34.24 17.02
C ILE A 63 -5.87 -34.06 16.75
N THR A 64 -6.42 -32.87 16.97
CA THR A 64 -7.81 -32.58 16.67
C THR A 64 -7.96 -31.93 15.29
N ILE A 65 -9.17 -31.95 14.74
CA ILE A 65 -9.49 -31.18 13.52
C ILE A 65 -9.27 -29.68 13.76
N ALA A 66 -9.49 -29.19 14.98
CA ALA A 66 -9.20 -27.83 15.37
C ALA A 66 -7.69 -27.53 15.32
N ASP A 67 -6.83 -28.45 15.78
CA ASP A 67 -5.37 -28.29 15.71
C ASP A 67 -4.86 -28.23 14.26
N LEU A 68 -5.46 -29.03 13.36
CA LEU A 68 -5.14 -28.95 11.93
C LEU A 68 -5.54 -27.60 11.34
N ILE A 69 -6.73 -27.08 11.68
CA ILE A 69 -7.18 -25.76 11.23
C ILE A 69 -6.32 -24.64 11.84
N ALA A 70 -5.91 -24.79 13.10
CA ALA A 70 -5.03 -23.84 13.79
C ALA A 70 -3.65 -23.79 13.12
N TYR A 71 -3.07 -24.95 12.77
CA TYR A 71 -1.80 -25.01 12.03
C TYR A 71 -1.88 -24.31 10.66
N LEU A 72 -2.99 -24.49 9.93
CA LEU A 72 -3.24 -23.76 8.68
C LEU A 72 -3.36 -22.25 8.90
N SER A 73 -3.95 -21.87 10.03
CA SER A 73 -4.13 -20.47 10.41
C SER A 73 -2.78 -19.85 10.75
N ASP A 74 -1.93 -20.48 11.56
CA ASP A 74 -0.60 -19.94 11.88
C ASP A 74 0.32 -19.88 10.65
N ALA A 75 0.31 -20.89 9.77
CA ALA A 75 1.14 -20.91 8.57
C ALA A 75 0.69 -19.89 7.50
N ASN A 76 -0.62 -19.67 7.33
CA ASN A 76 -1.13 -18.64 6.40
C ASN A 76 -1.10 -17.23 7.01
N ARG A 77 -1.29 -17.08 8.33
CA ARG A 77 -1.18 -15.81 9.06
C ARG A 77 0.25 -15.31 9.12
N ASP A 78 1.26 -16.17 9.25
CA ASP A 78 2.64 -15.68 9.31
C ASP A 78 3.15 -15.12 7.96
N LEU A 79 2.56 -15.54 6.84
CA LEU A 79 2.87 -15.06 5.49
C LEU A 79 2.06 -13.82 5.07
N PHE A 80 0.84 -13.62 5.58
CA PHE A 80 -0.05 -12.50 5.18
C PHE A 80 -0.52 -11.58 6.34
N GLU A 81 -0.34 -11.98 7.58
CA GLU A 81 -0.82 -11.32 8.80
C GLU A 81 0.26 -11.20 9.88
N ARG A 82 1.48 -10.78 9.53
CA ARG A 82 2.16 -9.91 10.50
C ARG A 82 1.25 -8.71 10.67
N GLN A 83 0.49 -8.67 11.77
CA GLN A 83 -0.31 -7.52 12.14
C GLN A 83 0.67 -6.36 12.32
N ILE A 84 0.86 -5.59 11.25
CA ILE A 84 1.55 -4.31 11.32
C ILE A 84 0.64 -3.47 12.21
N GLU A 85 0.99 -3.24 13.47
CA GLU A 85 0.16 -2.46 14.42
C GLU A 85 -0.21 -1.07 13.89
N GLY A 86 0.46 -0.62 12.83
CA GLY A 86 0.26 0.67 12.17
C GLY A 86 1.36 1.62 12.59
N SER A 87 1.17 2.90 12.27
CA SER A 87 2.07 3.93 12.78
C SER A 87 1.69 4.30 14.20
N GLU A 88 2.68 4.37 15.09
CA GLU A 88 2.52 4.92 16.43
C GLU A 88 3.33 6.19 16.58
N ILE A 89 2.68 7.25 17.07
CA ILE A 89 3.33 8.53 17.36
C ILE A 89 3.57 8.63 18.86
N TYR A 90 4.82 8.94 19.20
CA TYR A 90 5.26 9.19 20.56
C TYR A 90 5.69 10.64 20.69
N ARG A 91 5.42 11.23 21.85
CA ARG A 91 5.81 12.61 22.20
C ARG A 91 6.52 12.64 23.54
N THR A 92 7.44 13.58 23.66
CA THR A 92 8.10 13.98 24.90
C THR A 92 7.85 15.47 25.13
N ASP A 93 7.61 15.86 26.38
CA ASP A 93 7.55 17.26 26.81
C ASP A 93 8.70 17.61 27.80
N ASP A 94 9.63 16.68 28.02
CA ASP A 94 10.72 16.77 29.01
C ASP A 94 12.12 16.61 28.36
N GLY A 95 12.25 16.99 27.09
CA GLY A 95 13.53 16.94 26.37
C GLY A 95 13.98 15.53 26.01
N GLY A 96 13.06 14.56 25.96
CA GLY A 96 13.32 13.18 25.58
C GLY A 96 13.62 12.24 26.74
N ALA A 97 13.48 12.71 28.00
CA ALA A 97 13.66 11.86 29.18
C ALA A 97 12.54 10.82 29.30
N THR A 98 11.30 11.18 28.95
CA THR A 98 10.18 10.26 28.85
C THR A 98 9.40 10.47 27.55
N TRP A 99 8.87 9.36 27.02
CA TRP A 99 8.07 9.33 25.80
C TRP A 99 6.73 8.67 26.09
N ALA A 100 5.65 9.32 25.66
CA ALA A 100 4.30 8.81 25.76
C ALA A 100 3.68 8.67 24.38
N ARG A 101 3.02 7.55 24.13
CA ARG A 101 2.22 7.35 22.92
C ARG A 101 1.04 8.34 22.92
N THR A 102 0.83 9.05 21.82
CA THR A 102 -0.13 10.18 21.77
C THR A 102 -1.57 9.75 21.51
N HIS A 103 -1.78 8.62 20.83
CA HIS A 103 -3.11 8.15 20.40
C HIS A 103 -3.40 6.71 20.84
N ARG A 104 -4.68 6.37 21.03
CA ARG A 104 -5.11 4.98 21.33
C ARG A 104 -5.56 4.19 20.10
N GLY A 105 -6.18 4.87 19.13
CA GLY A 105 -6.61 4.24 17.87
C GLY A 105 -5.44 3.95 16.94
N ARG A 106 -5.62 3.05 15.98
CA ARG A 106 -4.63 2.75 14.95
C ARG A 106 -4.63 3.83 13.88
N LEU A 107 -3.44 4.26 13.45
CA LEU A 107 -3.29 5.06 12.23
C LEU A 107 -3.14 4.11 11.06
N GLU A 108 -4.23 3.90 10.34
CA GLU A 108 -4.30 2.97 9.22
C GLU A 108 -3.82 3.59 7.91
N LYS A 109 -3.33 2.73 7.02
CA LYS A 109 -2.98 3.04 5.62
C LYS A 109 -1.83 4.03 5.40
N ILE A 110 -1.29 4.64 6.46
CA ILE A 110 -0.16 5.59 6.36
C ILE A 110 1.01 5.04 5.55
N TYR A 111 1.41 3.80 5.82
CA TYR A 111 2.36 3.03 5.01
C TYR A 111 2.30 1.56 5.41
N TYR A 112 2.73 0.69 4.49
CA TYR A 112 2.76 -0.76 4.71
C TYR A 112 4.17 -1.26 5.02
N SER A 113 5.18 -0.90 4.23
CA SER A 113 6.56 -1.41 4.38
C SER A 113 7.66 -0.34 4.32
N TYR A 114 7.31 0.91 3.99
CA TYR A 114 8.28 1.97 3.66
C TYR A 114 8.13 3.23 4.52
N GLY A 115 7.69 3.09 5.78
CA GLY A 115 7.52 4.23 6.69
C GLY A 115 8.78 5.06 6.92
N TYR A 116 9.96 4.45 6.82
CA TYR A 116 11.24 5.17 6.89
C TYR A 116 11.47 6.13 5.73
N TYR A 117 10.77 5.95 4.60
CA TYR A 117 10.96 6.72 3.38
C TYR A 117 10.13 8.03 3.38
N PHE A 118 8.84 7.95 3.76
CA PHE A 118 7.91 9.11 3.73
C PHE A 118 7.16 9.37 5.04
N GLY A 119 7.33 8.55 6.08
CA GLY A 119 6.68 8.68 7.39
C GLY A 119 7.26 9.80 8.27
N ARG A 120 7.27 11.03 7.78
CA ARG A 120 7.83 12.19 8.49
C ARG A 120 6.77 12.97 9.25
N ILE A 121 7.13 13.45 10.44
CA ILE A 121 6.32 14.39 11.22
C ILE A 121 6.85 15.80 11.04
N SER A 122 5.95 16.74 10.78
CA SER A 122 6.22 18.19 10.76
C SER A 122 5.41 18.87 11.85
N VAL A 123 5.99 19.87 12.51
CA VAL A 123 5.37 20.59 13.63
C VAL A 123 5.19 22.05 13.26
N ASP A 124 4.04 22.62 13.61
CA ASP A 124 3.84 24.06 13.51
C ASP A 124 4.78 24.79 14.50
N PRO A 125 5.67 25.69 14.02
CA PRO A 125 6.63 26.36 14.89
C PRO A 125 5.99 27.34 15.89
N THR A 126 4.69 27.64 15.74
CA THR A 126 3.94 28.52 16.63
C THR A 126 3.00 27.76 17.59
N ASP A 127 2.82 26.46 17.38
CA ASP A 127 1.90 25.62 18.16
C ASP A 127 2.40 24.16 18.15
N ALA A 128 3.01 23.72 19.26
CA ALA A 128 3.56 22.37 19.40
C ALA A 128 2.49 21.26 19.36
N ASP A 129 1.21 21.58 19.58
CA ASP A 129 0.11 20.63 19.50
C ASP A 129 -0.40 20.45 18.06
N ARG A 130 -0.01 21.34 17.15
CA ARG A 130 -0.35 21.22 15.73
C ARG A 130 0.76 20.54 14.95
N ILE A 131 0.48 19.30 14.56
CA ILE A 131 1.43 18.42 13.90
C ILE A 131 0.81 17.80 12.65
N TYR A 132 1.68 17.45 11.71
CA TYR A 132 1.35 16.84 10.44
C TYR A 132 2.17 15.57 10.25
N PHE A 133 1.56 14.53 9.71
CA PHE A 133 2.20 13.23 9.54
C PHE A 133 2.08 12.77 8.09
N GLY A 134 3.24 12.69 7.43
CA GLY A 134 3.38 12.20 6.05
C GLY A 134 3.15 10.70 5.95
N GLY A 135 2.55 10.28 4.85
CA GLY A 135 2.00 8.94 4.66
C GLY A 135 1.18 8.87 3.38
N VAL A 136 0.32 7.85 3.31
CA VAL A 136 -0.73 7.70 2.28
C VAL A 136 -2.05 7.34 3.00
N PRO A 137 -2.69 8.27 3.73
CA PRO A 137 -2.75 9.70 3.42
C PRO A 137 -1.87 10.63 4.27
N MET A 138 -1.84 11.93 3.93
CA MET A 138 -1.36 12.99 4.83
C MET A 138 -2.37 13.15 5.97
N LEU A 139 -1.87 13.19 7.20
CA LEU A 139 -2.68 13.46 8.38
C LEU A 139 -2.31 14.79 9.04
N GLY A 140 -3.30 15.46 9.61
CA GLY A 140 -3.13 16.63 10.48
C GLY A 140 -3.77 16.41 11.84
N SER A 141 -3.12 16.92 12.88
CA SER A 141 -3.60 16.96 14.25
C SER A 141 -3.46 18.38 14.82
N SER A 142 -4.31 18.73 15.78
CA SER A 142 -4.26 20.00 16.51
C SER A 142 -4.38 19.81 18.02
N ASP A 143 -4.07 18.61 18.51
CA ASP A 143 -4.17 18.24 19.92
C ASP A 143 -2.97 17.39 20.38
N GLY A 144 -1.82 17.58 19.72
CA GLY A 144 -0.57 16.89 20.01
C GLY A 144 -0.53 15.45 19.52
N GLY A 145 -1.33 15.11 18.50
CA GLY A 145 -1.39 13.77 17.92
C GLY A 145 -2.33 12.82 18.64
N LYS A 146 -3.30 13.32 19.42
CA LYS A 146 -4.32 12.50 20.08
C LYS A 146 -5.43 12.11 19.09
N THR A 147 -5.83 13.06 18.24
CA THR A 147 -6.76 12.86 17.14
C THR A 147 -6.15 13.34 15.81
N TRP A 148 -6.56 12.71 14.71
CA TRP A 148 -5.98 12.92 13.38
C TRP A 148 -7.08 13.00 12.32
N ASN A 149 -6.89 13.88 11.34
CA ASN A 149 -7.78 14.05 10.19
C ASN A 149 -6.98 13.95 8.90
N GLY A 150 -7.55 13.34 7.86
CA GLY A 150 -6.94 13.30 6.53
C GLY A 150 -6.93 14.68 5.86
N LEU A 151 -5.81 15.03 5.24
CA LEU A 151 -5.61 16.28 4.50
C LEU A 151 -5.48 16.08 2.98
N ASP A 152 -5.65 14.85 2.51
CA ASP A 152 -5.62 14.49 1.09
C ASP A 152 -6.90 14.95 0.40
N GLN A 153 -6.88 16.20 -0.04
CA GLN A 153 -7.99 16.79 -0.79
C GLN A 153 -7.81 16.57 -2.29
N ARG A 154 -8.88 16.84 -3.05
CA ARG A 154 -8.87 16.71 -4.51
C ARG A 154 -7.70 17.48 -5.14
N GLY A 155 -6.91 16.78 -5.96
CA GLY A 155 -5.80 17.36 -6.71
C GLY A 155 -4.44 17.26 -6.03
N VAL A 156 -4.39 16.75 -4.80
CA VAL A 156 -3.14 16.37 -4.13
C VAL A 156 -2.79 14.94 -4.54
N HIS A 157 -1.55 14.71 -4.97
CA HIS A 157 -1.05 13.35 -5.21
C HIS A 157 -0.78 12.66 -3.86
N VAL A 158 -0.85 11.33 -3.84
CA VAL A 158 -0.45 10.52 -2.69
C VAL A 158 1.09 10.51 -2.53
N ASP A 159 1.62 9.72 -1.60
CA ASP A 159 3.07 9.58 -1.34
C ASP A 159 3.75 10.89 -0.88
N HIS A 160 3.44 11.30 0.35
CA HIS A 160 3.87 12.59 0.90
C HIS A 160 5.23 12.53 1.58
N HIS A 161 6.24 13.21 1.03
CA HIS A 161 7.64 13.13 1.49
C HIS A 161 8.03 14.20 2.50
N VAL A 162 7.45 15.39 2.38
CA VAL A 162 7.83 16.54 3.21
C VAL A 162 6.70 17.56 3.28
N LEU A 163 6.52 18.13 4.47
CA LEU A 163 5.69 19.29 4.67
C LEU A 163 6.52 20.39 5.33
N PHE A 164 6.48 21.59 4.76
CA PHE A 164 7.03 22.78 5.37
C PHE A 164 5.90 23.69 5.86
N VAL A 165 6.02 24.17 7.10
CA VAL A 165 5.12 25.15 7.72
C VAL A 165 5.82 26.50 7.74
N ASP A 166 5.21 27.55 7.17
CA ASP A 166 5.81 28.90 7.20
C ASP A 166 5.81 29.45 8.64
N PRO A 167 6.98 29.71 9.25
CA PRO A 167 7.05 30.17 10.64
C PRO A 167 6.46 31.56 10.86
N ARG A 168 6.27 32.36 9.80
CA ARG A 168 5.67 33.70 9.89
C ARG A 168 4.16 33.68 9.63
N ALA A 169 3.65 32.59 9.08
CA ALA A 169 2.27 32.44 8.64
C ALA A 169 1.90 30.96 8.65
N PRO A 170 1.68 30.34 9.83
CA PRO A 170 1.55 28.89 9.98
C PRO A 170 0.34 28.25 9.27
N GLN A 171 -0.57 29.07 8.74
CA GLN A 171 -1.60 28.64 7.81
C GLN A 171 -1.08 28.27 6.41
N ARG A 172 0.12 28.72 6.07
CA ARG A 172 0.77 28.48 4.79
C ARG A 172 1.64 27.23 4.86
N LEU A 173 1.30 26.26 4.04
CA LEU A 173 2.01 25.00 3.96
C LEU A 173 2.56 24.77 2.55
N ALA A 174 3.73 24.15 2.47
CA ALA A 174 4.29 23.62 1.23
C ALA A 174 4.49 22.11 1.37
N LEU A 175 3.82 21.34 0.52
CA LEU A 175 3.79 19.88 0.52
C LEU A 175 4.48 19.32 -0.72
N GLY A 176 5.57 18.58 -0.51
CA GLY A 176 6.25 17.81 -1.55
C GLY A 176 5.79 16.36 -1.54
N ASN A 177 5.33 15.87 -2.69
CA ASN A 177 4.93 14.48 -2.94
C ASN A 177 5.38 14.03 -4.34
N ASP A 178 5.13 12.76 -4.70
CA ASP A 178 5.52 12.21 -6.01
C ASP A 178 4.82 12.90 -7.20
N GLY A 179 3.74 13.64 -6.93
CA GLY A 179 3.09 14.52 -7.91
C GLY A 179 3.69 15.91 -8.04
N GLY A 180 4.72 16.26 -7.25
CA GLY A 180 5.37 17.57 -7.23
C GLY A 180 5.05 18.41 -5.98
N LEU A 181 4.83 19.71 -6.16
CA LEU A 181 4.60 20.66 -5.08
C LEU A 181 3.12 21.05 -4.97
N ASN A 182 2.57 21.04 -3.76
CA ASN A 182 1.25 21.56 -3.44
C ASN A 182 1.37 22.64 -2.37
N LEU A 183 0.66 23.76 -2.53
CA LEU A 183 0.62 24.84 -1.55
C LEU A 183 -0.75 24.93 -0.90
N SER A 184 -0.79 25.15 0.41
CA SER A 184 -2.01 25.46 1.14
C SER A 184 -1.88 26.82 1.83
N PHE A 185 -2.99 27.53 1.99
CA PHE A 185 -3.08 28.80 2.71
C PHE A 185 -4.05 28.73 3.91
N ASP A 186 -4.57 27.54 4.22
CA ASP A 186 -5.60 27.29 5.22
C ASP A 186 -5.32 26.01 6.06
N ARG A 187 -4.03 25.72 6.28
CA ARG A 187 -3.54 24.58 7.08
C ARG A 187 -3.84 23.21 6.49
N GLY A 188 -3.92 23.11 5.16
CA GLY A 188 -4.11 21.86 4.43
C GLY A 188 -5.57 21.47 4.23
N GLN A 189 -6.51 22.39 4.49
CA GLN A 189 -7.93 22.19 4.19
C GLN A 189 -8.19 22.29 2.68
N THR A 190 -7.41 23.12 1.97
CA THR A 190 -7.37 23.17 0.51
C THR A 190 -5.93 23.27 0.02
N TRP A 191 -5.73 22.82 -1.22
CA TRP A 191 -4.42 22.75 -1.85
C TRP A 191 -4.45 23.27 -3.27
N THR A 192 -3.38 23.96 -3.66
CA THR A 192 -3.10 24.39 -5.02
C THR A 192 -1.89 23.63 -5.53
N LYS A 193 -2.07 22.79 -6.56
CA LYS A 193 -0.97 22.06 -7.20
C LYS A 193 -0.14 23.00 -8.06
N VAL A 194 1.17 23.05 -7.81
CA VAL A 194 2.15 23.88 -8.51
C VAL A 194 2.76 23.07 -9.66
N ASN A 195 2.02 23.00 -10.78
CA ASN A 195 2.36 22.20 -11.97
C ASN A 195 3.29 22.90 -12.98
N ASN A 196 4.05 23.91 -12.55
CA ASN A 196 4.96 24.67 -13.43
C ASN A 196 6.44 24.46 -13.09
N LEU A 197 6.76 23.51 -12.20
CA LEU A 197 8.14 23.14 -11.86
C LEU A 197 8.62 21.99 -12.75
N PRO A 198 9.86 22.02 -13.27
CA PRO A 198 10.42 20.96 -14.11
C PRO A 198 10.96 19.79 -13.26
N VAL A 199 10.11 19.22 -12.40
CA VAL A 199 10.47 18.15 -11.44
C VAL A 199 9.87 16.79 -11.78
N GLY A 200 9.26 16.67 -12.97
CA GLY A 200 8.69 15.40 -13.43
C GLY A 200 9.77 14.39 -13.81
N GLN A 201 9.59 13.14 -13.38
CA GLN A 201 10.51 12.05 -13.67
C GLN A 201 9.96 11.15 -14.79
N PHE A 202 10.55 11.25 -15.98
CA PHE A 202 10.34 10.26 -17.02
C PHE A 202 11.11 8.98 -16.70
N THR A 203 10.41 7.86 -16.59
CA THR A 203 11.00 6.54 -16.32
C THR A 203 11.31 5.79 -17.62
N THR A 204 10.54 6.06 -18.67
CA THR A 204 10.65 5.44 -20.00
C THR A 204 10.27 6.44 -21.09
N LEU A 205 10.88 6.31 -22.27
CA LEU A 205 10.60 7.09 -23.47
C LEU A 205 10.36 6.20 -24.69
N ALA A 206 9.53 6.68 -25.61
CA ALA A 206 9.28 6.13 -26.94
C ALA A 206 9.06 7.28 -27.94
N LEU A 207 9.25 7.01 -29.23
CA LEU A 207 9.03 7.96 -30.32
C LEU A 207 7.93 7.43 -31.25
N ASP A 208 7.14 8.32 -31.84
CA ASP A 208 6.24 7.96 -32.95
C ASP A 208 6.88 8.22 -34.33
N ASP A 209 6.24 7.71 -35.39
CA ASP A 209 6.75 7.83 -36.77
C ASP A 209 6.35 9.15 -37.47
N ALA A 210 5.78 10.13 -36.75
CA ALA A 210 5.39 11.41 -37.35
C ALA A 210 6.63 12.23 -37.79
N LYS A 211 6.43 13.22 -38.67
CA LYS A 211 7.48 14.15 -39.10
C LYS A 211 6.97 15.60 -38.98
N PRO A 212 7.43 16.39 -38.00
CA PRO A 212 8.34 16.01 -36.90
C PRO A 212 7.70 14.96 -35.97
N TYR A 213 8.53 14.11 -35.35
CA TYR A 213 8.06 13.03 -34.47
C TYR A 213 7.61 13.58 -33.11
N ASN A 214 6.86 12.77 -32.37
CA ASN A 214 6.47 13.07 -30.99
C ASN A 214 7.23 12.16 -30.03
N ILE A 215 7.53 12.72 -28.87
CA ILE A 215 8.11 12.01 -27.73
C ILE A 215 6.93 11.58 -26.85
N VAL A 216 6.88 10.29 -26.54
CA VAL A 216 5.94 9.69 -25.59
C VAL A 216 6.75 9.19 -24.40
N GLY A 217 6.32 9.46 -23.18
CA GLY A 217 7.02 8.94 -22.03
C GLY A 217 6.14 8.74 -20.82
N GLY A 218 6.45 7.70 -20.06
CA GLY A 218 5.82 7.41 -18.78
C GLY A 218 6.47 8.25 -17.69
N LEU A 219 5.65 8.96 -16.93
CA LEU A 219 6.08 9.64 -15.71
C LEU A 219 5.83 8.73 -14.52
N GLN A 220 6.73 8.75 -13.56
CA GLN A 220 6.48 8.11 -12.26
C GLN A 220 5.17 8.67 -11.67
N ASP A 221 4.21 7.77 -11.45
CA ASP A 221 2.89 7.95 -10.81
C ASP A 221 1.98 9.06 -11.38
N ASN A 222 2.41 9.69 -12.48
CA ASN A 222 1.70 10.78 -13.15
C ASN A 222 1.26 10.41 -14.58
N GLY A 223 1.26 9.11 -14.92
CA GLY A 223 0.78 8.56 -16.18
C GLY A 223 1.69 8.84 -17.38
N VAL A 224 1.14 8.77 -18.59
CA VAL A 224 1.90 8.92 -19.84
C VAL A 224 1.64 10.28 -20.49
N MET A 225 2.71 10.96 -20.88
CA MET A 225 2.67 12.24 -21.59
C MET A 225 3.22 12.10 -23.01
N ARG A 226 2.62 12.82 -23.97
CA ARG A 226 3.07 12.91 -25.37
C ARG A 226 3.23 14.37 -25.78
N GLY A 227 4.35 14.73 -26.40
CA GLY A 227 4.59 16.08 -26.92
C GLY A 227 5.48 16.10 -28.17
N PRO A 228 5.51 17.20 -28.92
CA PRO A 228 6.26 17.27 -30.18
C PRO A 228 7.77 17.38 -29.94
N SER A 229 8.58 16.75 -30.80
CA SER A 229 10.05 16.87 -30.79
C SER A 229 10.56 18.29 -31.05
N THR A 230 9.70 19.17 -31.57
CA THR A 230 9.99 20.58 -31.82
C THR A 230 9.65 21.50 -30.64
N PHE A 231 9.25 20.94 -29.50
CA PHE A 231 8.91 21.73 -28.31
C PHE A 231 10.15 22.49 -27.78
N VAL A 232 10.01 23.80 -27.60
CA VAL A 232 11.05 24.66 -27.04
C VAL A 232 10.54 25.24 -25.71
N PRO A 233 11.15 24.88 -24.56
CA PRO A 233 10.78 25.42 -23.26
C PRO A 233 10.75 26.95 -23.24
N GLY A 234 9.68 27.53 -22.69
CA GLY A 234 9.48 28.98 -22.61
C GLY A 234 9.09 29.67 -23.93
N LYS A 235 9.02 28.96 -25.05
CA LYS A 235 8.56 29.50 -26.35
C LYS A 235 7.34 28.78 -26.91
N SER A 236 7.33 27.45 -26.82
CA SER A 236 6.20 26.63 -27.26
C SER A 236 5.07 26.65 -26.23
N ASP A 237 3.83 26.50 -26.70
CA ASP A 237 2.66 26.35 -25.83
C ASP A 237 2.81 25.07 -24.97
N PRO A 238 2.83 25.16 -23.62
CA PRO A 238 2.91 24.00 -22.74
C PRO A 238 1.80 22.97 -22.98
N SER A 239 0.63 23.39 -23.50
CA SER A 239 -0.48 22.50 -23.83
C SER A 239 -0.19 21.54 -25.01
N ALA A 240 0.92 21.76 -25.73
CA ALA A 240 1.43 20.84 -26.74
C ALA A 240 1.78 19.46 -26.15
N TRP A 241 2.12 19.41 -24.86
CA TRP A 241 2.24 18.16 -24.12
C TRP A 241 0.88 17.73 -23.59
N LYS A 242 0.44 16.54 -23.98
CA LYS A 242 -0.87 15.99 -23.61
C LYS A 242 -0.71 14.73 -22.79
N SER A 243 -1.51 14.60 -21.73
CA SER A 243 -1.71 13.32 -21.06
C SER A 243 -2.47 12.40 -22.00
N ILE A 244 -1.94 11.19 -22.22
CA ILE A 244 -2.60 10.15 -23.02
C ILE A 244 -3.11 8.99 -22.16
N TYR A 245 -3.07 9.15 -20.82
CA TYR A 245 -3.48 8.17 -19.82
C TYR A 245 -2.72 6.82 -19.92
N GLY A 246 -2.71 6.02 -18.85
CA GLY A 246 -1.92 4.78 -18.78
C GLY A 246 -1.00 4.72 -17.55
N SER A 247 -0.25 3.63 -17.38
CA SER A 247 0.65 3.45 -16.24
C SER A 247 1.97 4.24 -16.40
N SER A 248 2.81 4.22 -15.37
CA SER A 248 4.16 4.82 -15.35
C SER A 248 5.11 4.24 -16.42
N THR A 249 4.67 3.26 -17.21
CA THR A 249 5.34 2.74 -18.40
C THR A 249 4.46 3.00 -19.62
N PRO A 250 4.95 3.65 -20.68
CA PRO A 250 4.25 3.61 -21.95
C PRO A 250 4.15 2.14 -22.35
N ALA A 251 2.94 1.66 -22.64
CA ALA A 251 2.77 0.32 -23.17
C ALA A 251 3.57 0.23 -24.47
N THR A 252 4.74 -0.38 -24.43
CA THR A 252 5.41 -0.88 -25.63
C THR A 252 4.65 -2.13 -26.07
N SER A 253 3.36 -1.99 -26.39
CA SER A 253 2.75 -2.95 -27.29
C SER A 253 3.08 -2.46 -28.68
N SER A 254 3.89 -3.26 -29.36
CA SER A 254 3.98 -3.33 -30.81
C SER A 254 2.57 -3.49 -31.38
N ALA A 255 1.87 -2.39 -31.56
CA ALA A 255 0.60 -2.32 -32.26
C ALA A 255 0.55 -0.98 -32.98
N ILE A 256 1.43 -0.83 -33.97
CA ILE A 256 1.19 0.06 -35.10
C ILE A 256 -0.07 -0.49 -35.79
N PRO A 257 -1.21 0.21 -35.81
CA PRO A 257 -2.27 -0.13 -36.74
C PRO A 257 -1.70 0.19 -38.13
N ARG A 258 -1.46 -0.84 -38.94
CA ARG A 258 -1.21 -0.64 -40.36
C ARG A 258 -2.47 0.00 -40.96
N ALA A 259 -2.32 1.19 -41.51
CA ALA A 259 -3.19 1.71 -42.57
C ALA A 259 -2.64 1.24 -43.92
#